data_AF-A0A150Q1F1-F1
#
_entry.id   AF-A0A150Q1F1-F1
#
_cell.length_a   1.000
_cell.length_b   1.000
_cell.length_c   1.000
_cell.angle_alpha   90.00
_cell.angle_beta   90.00
_cell.angle_gamma   90.00
#
_symmetry.space_group_name_H-M   'P 1'
#
loop_
_entity.id
_entity.type
_entity.pdbx_description
1 polymer ?
#
loop_
_entity_poly.entity_id
_entity_poly.type
_entity_poly.pdbx_seq_one_letter_code
_entity_poly.pdbx_strand_id
1 'polypeptide(L)'
;MTNRSQDMILVMERWRIKPGMEREATQIMQKMDDLLGPGAHEHPGWCGHARFFQSTARPDEILVLYPWRSAEAHADIMRREEPVLEAFYERYCAAPRETSYHVELPVDVEPQKEAAPGLPQARSPELAGRVALVTGSSRGIGKAIALRLAEQGADVAVNYHSNRGAAEQTAAEIRALGRRTMVVQADVTRPDAAAELFSGVEAQLGPVDILVNNVGDFFFKPLAAMTDDEWRNVMDSNLSSVHYLCRAAVARMRQRKSGRIINIGLSPTYAIRGAPNVAAYSIAKTGVLILTRSLATEEAPHGILVNCVSPGLIDNGYLPPAQKEWMERRVPMGRLGRASEVADAVAFLASDRASYVSGANIAVAGGWDWTDRGTEHDRRVEDLFIGHEEP
;
A
#
# COMPACT_ATOMS: atom_id res chain seq x y z
N MET A 1 -0.51 -45.61 -4.05
CA MET A 1 -1.78 -45.93 -4.72
C MET A 1 -1.90 -45.02 -5.92
N THR A 2 -1.97 -45.59 -7.11
CA THR A 2 -2.01 -44.91 -8.41
C THR A 2 -3.17 -43.92 -8.50
N ASN A 3 -2.82 -42.66 -8.75
CA ASN A 3 -3.72 -41.56 -9.05
C ASN A 3 -4.45 -41.88 -10.37
N ARG A 4 -5.69 -42.39 -10.30
CA ARG A 4 -6.59 -42.36 -11.46
C ARG A 4 -7.13 -40.93 -11.54
N SER A 5 -6.47 -40.08 -12.31
CA SER A 5 -7.12 -38.91 -12.88
C SER A 5 -8.36 -39.41 -13.61
N GLN A 6 -9.53 -39.08 -13.10
CA GLN A 6 -10.76 -39.24 -13.89
C GLN A 6 -10.68 -38.18 -14.99
N ASP A 7 -10.67 -38.63 -16.24
CA ASP A 7 -10.64 -37.77 -17.42
C ASP A 7 -11.83 -36.81 -17.38
N MET A 8 -11.57 -35.56 -17.00
CA MET A 8 -12.56 -34.49 -16.95
C MET A 8 -12.55 -33.78 -18.31
N ILE A 9 -13.73 -33.43 -18.79
CA ILE A 9 -13.90 -32.59 -19.99
C ILE A 9 -14.37 -31.19 -19.59
N LEU A 10 -14.08 -30.22 -20.43
CA LEU A 10 -14.68 -28.90 -20.39
C LEU A 10 -15.84 -28.85 -21.39
N VAL A 11 -17.01 -28.45 -20.88
CA VAL A 11 -18.17 -28.11 -21.70
C VAL A 11 -18.07 -26.64 -22.05
N MET A 12 -18.23 -26.33 -23.33
CA MET A 12 -18.34 -24.97 -23.83
C MET A 12 -19.68 -24.79 -24.53
N GLU A 13 -20.49 -23.87 -23.99
CA GLU A 13 -21.75 -23.46 -24.59
C GLU A 13 -21.67 -22.05 -25.14
N ARG A 14 -22.18 -21.84 -26.35
CA ARG A 14 -22.39 -20.51 -26.94
C ARG A 14 -23.86 -20.20 -27.01
N TRP A 15 -24.23 -19.08 -26.43
CA TRP A 15 -25.58 -18.57 -26.36
C TRP A 15 -25.65 -17.28 -27.17
N ARG A 16 -26.61 -17.20 -28.10
CA ARG A 16 -26.91 -15.95 -28.81
C ARG A 16 -28.14 -15.32 -28.19
N ILE A 17 -27.97 -14.15 -27.60
CA ILE A 17 -29.00 -13.42 -26.86
C ILE A 17 -29.62 -12.37 -27.76
N LYS A 18 -30.92 -12.12 -27.59
CA LYS A 18 -31.63 -11.06 -28.32
C LYS A 18 -31.04 -9.68 -27.95
N PRO A 19 -30.91 -8.76 -28.91
CA PRO A 19 -30.36 -7.43 -28.66
C PRO A 19 -31.05 -6.70 -27.50
N GLY A 20 -30.27 -6.14 -26.59
CA GLY A 20 -30.74 -5.37 -25.43
C GLY A 20 -31.17 -6.19 -24.22
N MET A 21 -31.15 -7.53 -24.31
CA MET A 21 -31.50 -8.44 -23.22
C MET A 21 -30.26 -9.06 -22.54
N GLU A 22 -29.05 -8.75 -23.00
CA GLU A 22 -27.79 -9.43 -22.64
C GLU A 22 -27.47 -9.30 -21.15
N ARG A 23 -27.67 -8.10 -20.59
CA ARG A 23 -27.44 -7.87 -19.16
C ARG A 23 -28.43 -8.62 -18.28
N GLU A 24 -29.72 -8.62 -18.65
CA GLU A 24 -30.77 -9.30 -17.88
C GLU A 24 -30.61 -10.82 -17.99
N ALA A 25 -30.35 -11.35 -19.18
CA ALA A 25 -30.05 -12.75 -19.43
C ALA A 25 -28.84 -13.19 -18.61
N THR A 26 -27.71 -12.48 -18.68
CA THR A 26 -26.50 -12.81 -17.92
C THR A 26 -26.75 -12.83 -16.41
N GLN A 27 -27.50 -11.86 -15.88
CA GLN A 27 -27.83 -11.82 -14.45
C GLN A 27 -28.72 -12.97 -14.01
N ILE A 28 -29.68 -13.40 -14.84
CA ILE A 28 -30.52 -14.57 -14.56
C ILE A 28 -29.65 -15.85 -14.61
N MET A 29 -28.84 -16.00 -15.65
CA MET A 29 -27.92 -17.13 -15.84
C MET A 29 -26.89 -17.26 -14.70
N GLN A 30 -26.53 -16.14 -14.06
CA GLN A 30 -25.63 -16.11 -12.89
C GLN A 30 -26.34 -16.33 -11.55
N LYS A 31 -27.61 -15.91 -11.42
CA LYS A 31 -28.41 -16.08 -10.18
C LYS A 31 -29.01 -17.49 -10.05
N MET A 32 -29.31 -18.13 -11.18
CA MET A 32 -29.57 -19.56 -11.25
C MET A 32 -28.19 -20.22 -11.21
N ASP A 33 -27.77 -20.66 -10.03
CA ASP A 33 -26.40 -21.06 -9.62
C ASP A 33 -25.74 -22.13 -10.53
N ASP A 34 -25.42 -21.77 -11.77
CA ASP A 34 -25.37 -22.63 -12.97
C ASP A 34 -26.79 -22.88 -13.54
N LEU A 35 -27.05 -22.47 -14.79
CA LEU A 35 -28.36 -22.55 -15.50
C LEU A 35 -29.13 -23.87 -15.35
N LEU A 36 -28.42 -24.92 -14.99
CA LEU A 36 -28.88 -26.29 -14.91
C LEU A 36 -29.60 -26.59 -13.58
N GLY A 37 -29.58 -25.65 -12.63
CA GLY A 37 -30.31 -25.74 -11.37
C GLY A 37 -29.77 -26.80 -10.38
N PRO A 38 -30.46 -26.99 -9.24
CA PRO A 38 -30.01 -27.89 -8.17
C PRO A 38 -29.84 -29.35 -8.63
N GLY A 39 -30.67 -29.82 -9.58
CA GLY A 39 -30.62 -31.18 -10.11
C GLY A 39 -29.30 -31.49 -10.83
N ALA A 40 -28.63 -30.49 -11.38
CA ALA A 40 -27.31 -30.66 -12.00
C ALA A 40 -26.20 -30.80 -10.97
N HIS A 41 -26.26 -30.10 -9.84
CA HIS A 41 -25.27 -30.22 -8.77
C HIS A 41 -25.32 -31.59 -8.08
N GLU A 42 -26.51 -32.21 -8.08
CA GLU A 42 -26.73 -33.56 -7.59
C GLU A 42 -26.38 -34.65 -8.62
N HIS A 43 -26.18 -34.27 -9.89
CA HIS A 43 -25.86 -35.21 -10.96
C HIS A 43 -24.43 -35.78 -10.79
N PRO A 44 -24.22 -37.10 -10.85
CA PRO A 44 -22.92 -37.72 -10.57
C PRO A 44 -21.80 -37.30 -11.54
N GLY A 45 -22.16 -36.72 -12.70
CA GLY A 45 -21.24 -36.18 -13.70
C GLY A 45 -20.76 -34.74 -13.45
N TRP A 46 -21.36 -34.02 -12.49
CA TRP A 46 -21.01 -32.64 -12.16
C TRP A 46 -19.63 -32.54 -11.51
N CYS A 47 -18.82 -31.56 -11.95
CA CYS A 47 -17.43 -31.40 -11.49
C CYS A 47 -17.09 -29.98 -10.99
N GLY A 48 -17.96 -28.99 -11.16
CA GLY A 48 -17.69 -27.62 -10.71
C GLY A 48 -18.44 -26.56 -11.49
N HIS A 49 -18.36 -25.33 -10.99
CA HIS A 49 -19.16 -24.19 -11.43
C HIS A 49 -18.79 -23.64 -12.81
N ALA A 50 -19.78 -22.99 -13.43
CA ALA A 50 -19.61 -22.29 -14.69
C ALA A 50 -18.89 -20.95 -14.57
N ARG A 51 -18.33 -20.56 -15.71
CA ARG A 51 -17.75 -19.25 -15.98
C ARG A 51 -18.41 -18.68 -17.22
N PHE A 52 -18.86 -17.44 -17.11
CA PHE A 52 -19.55 -16.73 -18.17
C PHE A 52 -18.59 -15.70 -18.77
N PHE A 53 -18.51 -15.66 -20.09
CA PHE A 53 -17.71 -14.70 -20.83
C PHE A 53 -18.62 -14.04 -21.87
N GLN A 54 -18.53 -12.72 -22.01
CA GLN A 54 -19.21 -11.99 -23.05
C GLN A 54 -18.17 -11.43 -24.01
N SER A 55 -18.32 -11.69 -25.30
CA SER A 55 -17.38 -11.21 -26.30
C SER A 55 -17.55 -9.71 -26.52
N THR A 56 -16.46 -8.95 -26.54
CA THR A 56 -16.48 -7.54 -26.94
C THR A 56 -16.72 -7.38 -28.45
N ALA A 57 -16.33 -8.37 -29.25
CA ALA A 57 -16.54 -8.38 -30.70
C ALA A 57 -17.95 -8.85 -31.09
N ARG A 58 -18.59 -9.66 -30.24
CA ARG A 58 -19.96 -10.16 -30.41
C ARG A 58 -20.72 -10.02 -29.08
N PRO A 59 -21.21 -8.81 -28.76
CA PRO A 59 -21.86 -8.52 -27.48
C PRO A 59 -23.14 -9.32 -27.25
N ASP A 60 -23.79 -9.76 -28.32
CA ASP A 60 -24.95 -10.64 -28.34
C ASP A 60 -24.60 -12.10 -28.04
N GLU A 61 -23.31 -12.46 -27.95
CA GLU A 61 -22.85 -13.82 -27.65
C GLU A 61 -22.33 -13.95 -26.22
N ILE A 62 -22.89 -14.91 -25.50
CA ILE A 62 -22.41 -15.34 -24.18
C ILE A 62 -21.80 -16.74 -24.30
N LEU A 63 -20.56 -16.87 -23.85
CA LEU A 63 -19.86 -18.14 -23.72
C LEU A 63 -19.97 -18.62 -22.27
N VAL A 64 -20.31 -19.90 -22.09
CA VAL A 64 -20.36 -20.55 -20.78
C VAL A 64 -19.41 -21.72 -20.77
N LEU A 65 -18.48 -21.74 -19.82
CA LEU A 65 -17.48 -22.81 -19.65
C LEU A 65 -17.63 -23.47 -18.29
N TYR A 66 -17.73 -24.81 -18.26
CA TYR A 66 -17.83 -25.56 -17.00
C TYR A 66 -17.34 -27.00 -17.13
N PRO A 67 -16.75 -27.59 -16.07
CA PRO A 67 -16.20 -28.93 -16.10
C PRO A 67 -17.26 -30.04 -15.89
N TRP A 68 -17.09 -31.16 -16.59
CA TRP A 68 -17.91 -32.37 -16.45
C TRP A 68 -17.09 -33.66 -16.54
N ARG A 69 -17.63 -34.75 -16.00
CA ARG A 69 -16.97 -36.07 -16.06
C ARG A 69 -16.92 -36.68 -17.45
N SER A 70 -17.90 -36.39 -18.30
CA SER A 70 -17.99 -36.91 -19.67
C SER A 70 -19.07 -36.18 -20.46
N ALA A 71 -18.99 -36.25 -21.78
CA ALA A 71 -19.96 -35.62 -22.68
C ALA A 71 -21.32 -36.34 -22.59
N GLU A 72 -21.30 -37.65 -22.37
CA GLU A 72 -22.49 -38.49 -22.22
C GLU A 72 -23.28 -38.11 -20.97
N ALA A 73 -22.57 -37.94 -19.85
CA ALA A 73 -23.20 -37.54 -18.61
C ALA A 73 -23.77 -36.12 -18.73
N HIS A 74 -23.07 -35.21 -19.39
CA HIS A 74 -23.56 -33.84 -19.62
C HIS A 74 -24.80 -33.84 -20.52
N ALA A 75 -24.80 -34.62 -21.60
CA ALA A 75 -25.95 -34.75 -22.48
C ALA A 75 -27.18 -35.35 -21.77
N ASP A 76 -26.97 -36.18 -20.74
CA ASP A 76 -28.07 -36.73 -19.93
C ASP A 76 -28.81 -35.68 -19.13
N ILE A 77 -28.06 -34.80 -18.43
CA ILE A 77 -28.70 -33.72 -17.67
C ILE A 77 -29.38 -32.72 -18.63
N MET A 78 -28.79 -32.42 -19.79
CA MET A 78 -29.40 -31.48 -20.74
C MET A 78 -30.75 -31.97 -21.25
N ARG A 79 -30.91 -33.26 -21.53
CA ARG A 79 -32.22 -33.81 -21.96
C ARG A 79 -33.31 -33.64 -20.91
N ARG A 80 -32.96 -33.63 -19.62
CA ARG A 80 -33.90 -33.47 -18.51
C ARG A 80 -34.29 -32.01 -18.30
N GLU A 81 -33.34 -31.10 -18.52
CA GLU A 81 -33.52 -29.66 -18.26
C GLU A 81 -33.98 -28.85 -19.48
N GLU A 82 -33.83 -29.34 -20.71
CA GLU A 82 -34.25 -28.61 -21.94
C GLU A 82 -35.71 -28.11 -21.88
N PRO A 83 -36.69 -28.88 -21.38
CA PRO A 83 -38.08 -28.41 -21.22
C PRO A 83 -38.23 -27.25 -20.21
N VAL A 84 -37.33 -27.15 -19.22
CA VAL A 84 -37.33 -26.09 -18.20
C VAL A 84 -36.74 -24.80 -18.79
N LEU A 85 -35.77 -24.94 -19.70
CA LEU A 85 -35.09 -23.83 -20.36
C LEU A 85 -35.90 -23.22 -21.51
N GLU A 86 -36.96 -23.88 -21.99
CA GLU A 86 -37.76 -23.44 -23.14
C GLU A 86 -38.28 -22.00 -22.98
N ALA A 87 -38.85 -21.66 -21.82
CA ALA A 87 -39.32 -20.31 -21.52
C ALA A 87 -38.18 -19.26 -21.49
N PHE A 88 -36.97 -19.68 -21.09
CA PHE A 88 -35.79 -18.82 -21.13
C PHE A 88 -35.32 -18.60 -22.57
N TYR A 89 -35.28 -19.64 -23.40
CA TYR A 89 -34.92 -19.54 -24.81
C TYR A 89 -35.89 -18.64 -25.57
N GLU A 90 -37.20 -18.88 -25.45
CA GLU A 90 -38.23 -18.09 -26.11
C GLU A 90 -38.12 -16.61 -25.78
N ARG A 91 -37.81 -16.28 -24.52
CA ARG A 91 -37.71 -14.91 -24.06
C ARG A 91 -36.40 -14.25 -24.47
N TYR A 92 -35.26 -14.88 -24.17
CA TYR A 92 -33.96 -14.21 -24.20
C TYR A 92 -33.06 -14.61 -25.37
N CYS A 93 -33.23 -15.77 -25.98
CA CYS A 93 -32.29 -16.28 -26.97
C CYS A 93 -32.74 -15.98 -28.41
N ALA A 94 -31.79 -15.55 -29.24
CA ALA A 94 -32.00 -15.33 -30.67
C ALA A 94 -31.79 -16.61 -31.50
N ALA A 95 -31.09 -17.59 -30.94
CA ALA A 95 -30.87 -18.90 -31.53
C ALA A 95 -30.69 -19.97 -30.43
N PRO A 96 -30.87 -21.27 -30.74
CA PRO A 96 -30.51 -22.35 -29.83
C PRO A 96 -29.03 -22.26 -29.41
N ARG A 97 -28.72 -22.72 -28.19
CA ARG A 97 -27.33 -22.78 -27.72
C ARG A 97 -26.54 -23.80 -28.54
N GLU A 98 -25.26 -23.52 -28.76
CA GLU A 98 -24.32 -24.47 -29.37
C GLU A 98 -23.44 -25.06 -28.26
N THR A 99 -23.46 -26.38 -28.07
CA THR A 99 -22.62 -27.07 -27.06
C THR A 99 -21.47 -27.82 -27.74
N SER A 100 -20.28 -27.71 -27.17
CA SER A 100 -19.09 -28.45 -27.60
C SER A 100 -18.29 -28.95 -26.40
N TYR A 101 -17.54 -30.04 -26.60
CA TYR A 101 -16.84 -30.76 -25.54
C TYR A 101 -15.35 -30.82 -25.84
N HIS A 102 -14.53 -30.50 -24.85
CA HIS A 102 -13.08 -30.32 -25.01
C HIS A 102 -12.33 -31.02 -23.87
N VAL A 103 -11.32 -31.83 -24.19
CA VAL A 103 -10.38 -32.35 -23.18
C VAL A 103 -9.35 -31.28 -22.81
N GLU A 104 -8.92 -30.53 -23.83
CA GLU A 104 -8.16 -29.29 -23.73
C GLU A 104 -8.83 -28.30 -24.68
N LEU A 105 -8.99 -27.04 -24.26
CA LEU A 105 -9.53 -26.02 -25.15
C LEU A 105 -8.55 -25.82 -26.32
N PRO A 106 -9.02 -25.78 -27.59
CA PRO A 106 -8.23 -25.31 -28.71
C PRO A 106 -8.11 -23.79 -28.57
N VAL A 107 -7.29 -23.36 -27.62
CA VAL A 107 -6.87 -21.98 -27.50
C VAL A 107 -5.66 -21.81 -28.41
N ASP A 108 -5.93 -21.53 -29.68
CA ASP A 108 -5.08 -20.58 -30.40
C ASP A 108 -5.36 -19.21 -29.78
N VAL A 109 -4.87 -19.00 -28.56
CA VAL A 109 -4.62 -17.64 -28.11
C VAL A 109 -3.41 -17.21 -28.94
N GLU A 110 -3.65 -16.62 -30.11
CA GLU A 110 -2.78 -15.52 -30.48
C GLU A 110 -2.90 -14.56 -29.30
N PRO A 111 -1.84 -14.36 -28.50
CA PRO A 111 -1.90 -13.37 -27.46
C PRO A 111 -2.27 -12.09 -28.18
N GLN A 112 -3.49 -11.62 -27.97
CA GLN A 112 -3.70 -10.20 -28.04
C GLN A 112 -2.63 -9.65 -27.12
N LYS A 113 -1.62 -9.04 -27.72
CA LYS A 113 -0.79 -8.05 -27.05
C LYS A 113 -1.74 -6.90 -26.66
N GLU A 114 -2.67 -7.14 -25.75
CA GLU A 114 -2.56 -6.34 -24.54
C GLU A 114 -1.17 -6.68 -24.03
N ALA A 115 -0.29 -5.69 -24.11
CA ALA A 115 0.99 -5.81 -23.44
C ALA A 115 0.67 -6.41 -22.07
N ALA A 116 1.17 -7.62 -21.79
CA ALA A 116 1.42 -7.98 -20.40
C ALA A 116 2.03 -6.71 -19.80
N PRO A 117 1.52 -6.16 -18.68
CA PRO A 117 2.26 -5.08 -18.02
C PRO A 117 3.64 -5.69 -17.88
N GLY A 118 4.59 -5.16 -18.66
CA GLY A 118 5.83 -5.88 -18.89
C GLY A 118 6.39 -6.21 -17.53
N LEU A 119 7.05 -7.37 -17.38
CA LEU A 119 8.09 -7.47 -16.35
C LEU A 119 8.79 -6.12 -16.34
N PRO A 120 8.74 -5.36 -15.24
CA PRO A 120 8.82 -3.91 -15.30
C PRO A 120 10.01 -3.54 -16.17
N GLN A 121 9.71 -3.10 -17.40
CA GLN A 121 10.71 -2.45 -18.24
C GLN A 121 11.27 -1.35 -17.36
N ALA A 122 12.60 -1.16 -17.37
CA ALA A 122 13.29 -0.17 -16.54
C ALA A 122 12.40 1.07 -16.40
N ARG A 123 11.74 1.20 -15.24
CA ARG A 123 10.55 2.02 -15.14
C ARG A 123 10.97 3.45 -15.47
N SER A 124 10.28 4.09 -16.39
CA SER A 124 10.39 5.54 -16.52
C SER A 124 10.26 6.14 -15.12
N PRO A 125 11.13 7.06 -14.72
CA PRO A 125 11.15 7.59 -13.36
C PRO A 125 9.75 8.10 -12.97
N GLU A 126 9.07 7.38 -12.07
CA GLU A 126 7.64 7.59 -11.71
C GLU A 126 7.38 8.98 -11.11
N LEU A 127 8.43 9.65 -10.63
CA LEU A 127 8.40 10.96 -9.98
C LEU A 127 9.19 12.02 -10.78
N ALA A 128 9.50 11.76 -12.05
CA ALA A 128 10.20 12.71 -12.91
C ALA A 128 9.51 14.08 -12.91
N GLY A 129 10.29 15.13 -12.68
CA GLY A 129 9.81 16.52 -12.66
C GLY A 129 9.10 16.93 -11.38
N ARG A 130 8.95 16.04 -10.39
CA ARG A 130 8.42 16.40 -9.06
C ARG A 130 9.52 16.89 -8.13
N VAL A 131 9.17 17.80 -7.24
CA VAL A 131 10.04 18.23 -6.13
C VAL A 131 9.58 17.60 -4.82
N ALA A 132 10.50 16.96 -4.11
CA ALA A 132 10.27 16.38 -2.81
C ALA A 132 11.05 17.12 -1.71
N LEU A 133 10.38 17.47 -0.62
CA LEU A 133 11.00 17.90 0.63
C LEU A 133 10.95 16.76 1.65
N VAL A 134 12.11 16.25 2.06
CA VAL A 134 12.24 15.20 3.07
C VAL A 134 12.92 15.77 4.31
N THR A 135 12.21 15.84 5.43
CA THR A 135 12.78 16.38 6.67
C THR A 135 13.68 15.38 7.38
N GLY A 136 14.76 15.85 8.01
CA GLY A 136 15.71 14.97 8.71
C GLY A 136 16.34 13.91 7.79
N SER A 137 16.66 14.27 6.55
CA SER A 137 17.13 13.35 5.49
C SER A 137 18.65 13.25 5.36
N SER A 138 19.40 13.72 6.35
CA SER A 138 20.86 13.58 6.39
C SER A 138 21.34 12.14 6.63
N ARG A 139 20.51 11.28 7.24
CA ARG A 139 20.87 9.89 7.59
C ARG A 139 19.64 8.98 7.74
N GLY A 140 19.89 7.69 7.97
CA GLY A 140 18.86 6.72 8.38
C GLY A 140 17.69 6.60 7.39
N ILE A 141 16.47 6.52 7.92
CA ILE A 141 15.23 6.41 7.14
C ILE A 141 15.06 7.61 6.20
N GLY A 142 15.25 8.83 6.69
CA GLY A 142 15.12 10.04 5.88
C GLY A 142 16.07 10.06 4.68
N LYS A 143 17.34 9.63 4.86
CA LYS A 143 18.29 9.47 3.74
C LYS A 143 17.80 8.44 2.74
N ALA A 144 17.38 7.25 3.20
CA ALA A 144 16.90 6.20 2.32
C ALA A 144 15.67 6.65 1.50
N ILE A 145 14.76 7.39 2.13
CA ILE A 145 13.61 8.01 1.44
C ILE A 145 14.08 9.00 0.37
N ALA A 146 14.96 9.94 0.73
CA ALA A 146 15.46 10.95 -0.19
C ALA A 146 16.13 10.31 -1.42
N LEU A 147 16.98 9.30 -1.21
CA LEU A 147 17.61 8.54 -2.30
C LEU A 147 16.58 7.80 -3.15
N ARG A 148 15.62 7.11 -2.54
CA ARG A 148 14.61 6.35 -3.30
C ARG A 148 13.71 7.26 -4.14
N LEU A 149 13.33 8.43 -3.63
CA LEU A 149 12.57 9.42 -4.42
C LEU A 149 13.40 9.97 -5.59
N ALA A 150 14.70 10.22 -5.36
CA ALA A 150 15.63 10.64 -6.41
C ALA A 150 15.86 9.55 -7.48
N GLU A 151 15.99 8.28 -7.08
CA GLU A 151 16.06 7.12 -7.98
C GLU A 151 14.82 7.01 -8.87
N GLN A 152 13.65 7.45 -8.36
CA GLN A 152 12.41 7.54 -9.13
C GLN A 152 12.24 8.86 -9.89
N GLY A 153 13.25 9.73 -9.93
CA GLY A 153 13.29 10.91 -10.78
C GLY A 153 12.98 12.25 -10.13
N ALA A 154 12.62 12.27 -8.85
CA ALA A 154 12.32 13.51 -8.13
C ALA A 154 13.58 14.35 -7.90
N ASP A 155 13.43 15.67 -7.94
CA ASP A 155 14.39 16.58 -7.34
C ASP A 155 14.12 16.66 -5.85
N VAL A 156 15.15 16.64 -5.00
CA VAL A 156 14.97 16.42 -3.56
C VAL A 156 15.67 17.49 -2.73
N ALA A 157 14.93 18.17 -1.86
CA ALA A 157 15.49 19.00 -0.80
C ALA A 157 15.85 18.15 0.43
N VAL A 158 17.12 18.19 0.81
CA VAL A 158 17.66 17.51 1.98
C VAL A 158 17.64 18.49 3.16
N ASN A 159 16.77 18.25 4.13
CA ASN A 159 16.75 19.03 5.37
C ASN A 159 17.55 18.34 6.48
N TYR A 160 18.27 19.14 7.26
CA TYR A 160 19.00 18.72 8.44
C TYR A 160 18.92 19.77 9.55
N HIS A 161 19.20 19.34 10.79
CA HIS A 161 19.28 20.25 11.94
C HIS A 161 20.74 20.61 12.27
N SER A 162 21.58 19.62 12.62
CA SER A 162 22.94 19.85 13.14
C SER A 162 24.08 19.29 12.29
N ASN A 163 23.87 18.21 11.53
CA ASN A 163 24.95 17.54 10.78
C ASN A 163 24.94 17.89 9.29
N ARG A 164 25.57 19.03 8.93
CA ARG A 164 25.72 19.46 7.53
C ARG A 164 26.50 18.45 6.68
N GLY A 165 27.57 17.86 7.23
CA GLY A 165 28.44 16.94 6.47
C GLY A 165 27.68 15.71 5.96
N ALA A 166 26.88 15.08 6.81
CA ALA A 166 26.02 13.97 6.42
C ALA A 166 24.94 14.40 5.39
N ALA A 167 24.38 15.60 5.54
CA ALA A 167 23.40 16.14 4.60
C ALA A 167 24.02 16.37 3.19
N GLU A 168 25.24 16.92 3.12
CA GLU A 168 25.96 17.10 1.86
C GLU A 168 26.35 15.77 1.21
N GLN A 169 26.67 14.74 2.01
CA GLN A 169 26.90 13.40 1.49
C GLN A 169 25.65 12.82 0.83
N THR A 170 24.48 12.91 1.49
CA THR A 170 23.20 12.52 0.89
C THR A 170 22.93 13.31 -0.39
N ALA A 171 23.17 14.62 -0.39
CA ALA A 171 23.00 15.45 -1.58
C ALA A 171 23.96 15.06 -2.71
N ALA A 172 25.21 14.69 -2.42
CA ALA A 172 26.15 14.19 -3.42
C ALA A 172 25.66 12.90 -4.08
N GLU A 173 25.10 11.97 -3.29
CA GLU A 173 24.48 10.74 -3.80
C GLU A 173 23.26 11.05 -4.69
N ILE A 174 22.41 12.01 -4.31
CA ILE A 174 21.28 12.46 -5.15
C ILE A 174 21.77 13.11 -6.46
N ARG A 175 22.82 13.92 -6.41
CA ARG A 175 23.42 14.52 -7.63
C ARG A 175 24.02 13.45 -8.54
N ALA A 176 24.59 12.38 -7.98
CA ALA A 176 25.12 11.26 -8.75
C ALA A 176 24.02 10.48 -9.51
N LEU A 177 22.77 10.53 -9.02
CA LEU A 177 21.58 10.04 -9.74
C LEU A 177 21.07 11.03 -10.82
N GLY A 178 21.79 12.13 -11.04
CA GLY A 178 21.45 13.16 -12.03
C GLY A 178 20.28 14.06 -11.63
N ARG A 179 19.94 14.14 -10.34
CA ARG A 179 18.82 14.95 -9.81
C ARG A 179 19.29 16.26 -9.18
N ARG A 180 18.44 17.29 -9.26
CA ARG A 180 18.69 18.55 -8.55
C ARG A 180 18.41 18.33 -7.07
N THR A 181 19.21 18.97 -6.24
CA THR A 181 19.07 18.89 -4.80
C THR A 181 19.67 20.11 -4.13
N MET A 182 19.11 20.46 -2.98
CA MET A 182 19.62 21.49 -2.10
C MET A 182 19.71 20.94 -0.67
N VAL A 183 20.64 21.48 0.10
CA VAL A 183 20.84 21.13 1.50
C VAL A 183 20.43 22.34 2.34
N VAL A 184 19.44 22.15 3.22
CA VAL A 184 18.84 23.25 4.01
C VAL A 184 18.87 22.93 5.48
N GLN A 185 19.51 23.82 6.25
CA GLN A 185 19.46 23.77 7.69
C GLN A 185 18.15 24.38 8.17
N ALA A 186 17.36 23.63 8.94
CA ALA A 186 16.21 24.20 9.64
C ALA A 186 15.84 23.32 10.83
N ASP A 187 15.50 23.97 11.93
CA ASP A 187 14.83 23.34 13.05
C ASP A 187 13.31 23.39 12.81
N VAL A 188 12.76 22.25 12.38
CA VAL A 188 11.34 22.13 12.05
C VAL A 188 10.42 22.13 13.26
N THR A 189 10.96 22.15 14.49
CA THR A 189 10.17 22.39 15.71
C THR A 189 9.75 23.86 15.86
N ARG A 190 10.37 24.76 15.07
CA ARG A 190 10.05 26.18 15.06
C ARG A 190 9.11 26.48 13.88
N PRO A 191 7.92 27.07 14.13
CA PRO A 191 6.92 27.29 13.07
C PRO A 191 7.43 28.21 11.94
N ASP A 192 8.18 29.25 12.29
CA ASP A 192 8.73 30.20 11.31
C ASP A 192 9.82 29.53 10.46
N ALA A 193 10.74 28.78 11.08
CA ALA A 193 11.78 28.05 10.36
C ALA A 193 11.21 26.95 9.45
N ALA A 194 10.10 26.29 9.84
CA ALA A 194 9.40 25.34 8.98
C ALA A 194 8.79 26.02 7.74
N ALA A 195 8.22 27.23 7.90
CA ALA A 195 7.68 28.02 6.80
C ALA A 195 8.77 28.56 5.86
N GLU A 196 9.88 29.02 6.42
CA GLU A 196 11.07 29.47 5.68
C GLU A 196 11.72 28.31 4.91
N LEU A 197 11.85 27.14 5.53
CA LEU A 197 12.33 25.92 4.87
C LEU A 197 11.49 25.62 3.63
N PHE A 198 10.16 25.58 3.78
CA PHE A 198 9.26 25.26 2.67
C PHE A 198 9.37 26.29 1.53
N SER A 199 9.40 27.58 1.89
CA SER A 199 9.50 28.68 0.92
C SER A 199 10.85 28.70 0.20
N GLY A 200 11.94 28.44 0.93
CA GLY A 200 13.29 28.35 0.36
C GLY A 200 13.43 27.20 -0.64
N VAL A 201 12.78 26.06 -0.36
CA VAL A 201 12.72 24.94 -1.32
C VAL A 201 11.95 25.32 -2.58
N GLU A 202 10.77 25.95 -2.43
CA GLU A 202 10.00 26.40 -3.59
C GLU A 202 10.75 27.42 -4.45
N ALA A 203 11.53 28.31 -3.83
CA ALA A 203 12.33 29.30 -4.54
C ALA A 203 13.48 28.70 -5.35
N GLN A 204 14.09 27.60 -4.89
CA GLN A 204 15.30 27.04 -5.51
C GLN A 204 15.02 25.84 -6.43
N LEU A 205 14.14 24.92 -6.01
CA LEU A 205 13.83 23.70 -6.78
C LEU A 205 12.52 23.80 -7.56
N GLY A 206 11.61 24.67 -7.14
CA GLY A 206 10.26 24.79 -7.67
C GLY A 206 9.20 24.22 -6.73
N PRO A 207 7.92 24.21 -7.16
CA PRO A 207 6.78 23.82 -6.33
C PRO A 207 6.99 22.49 -5.62
N VAL A 208 6.83 22.43 -4.29
CA VAL A 208 6.93 21.17 -3.56
C VAL A 208 5.69 20.32 -3.84
N ASP A 209 5.88 19.20 -4.52
CA ASP A 209 4.82 18.24 -4.84
C ASP A 209 4.68 17.16 -3.76
N ILE A 210 5.80 16.81 -3.13
CA ILE A 210 5.90 15.73 -2.15
C ILE A 210 6.51 16.29 -0.86
N LEU A 211 5.76 16.27 0.24
CA LEU A 211 6.28 16.52 1.58
C LEU A 211 6.39 15.20 2.32
N VAL A 212 7.59 14.88 2.83
CA VAL A 212 7.79 13.76 3.75
C VAL A 212 8.21 14.29 5.12
N ASN A 213 7.29 14.17 6.08
CA ASN A 213 7.55 14.51 7.48
C ASN A 213 8.19 13.32 8.19
N ASN A 214 9.53 13.30 8.21
CA ASN A 214 10.32 12.20 8.77
C ASN A 214 11.01 12.54 10.11
N VAL A 215 11.21 13.83 10.43
CA VAL A 215 11.77 14.23 11.74
C VAL A 215 10.92 13.71 12.90
N GLY A 216 11.60 13.25 13.95
CA GLY A 216 10.99 12.74 15.17
C GLY A 216 11.90 11.70 15.81
N ASP A 217 12.60 12.08 16.86
CA ASP A 217 13.50 11.18 17.57
C ASP A 217 12.70 10.23 18.46
N PHE A 218 13.20 8.99 18.56
CA PHE A 218 12.70 8.02 19.51
C PHE A 218 13.01 8.48 20.93
N PHE A 219 12.05 8.33 21.84
CA PHE A 219 12.20 8.70 23.24
C PHE A 219 11.70 7.58 24.14
N PHE A 220 12.56 7.15 25.07
CA PHE A 220 12.29 6.09 26.04
C PHE A 220 12.68 6.55 27.44
N LYS A 221 11.70 6.79 28.30
CA LYS A 221 11.88 7.19 29.70
C LYS A 221 10.62 6.92 30.52
N PRO A 222 10.73 6.38 31.75
CA PRO A 222 9.59 6.28 32.66
C PRO A 222 8.95 7.65 32.90
N LEU A 223 7.62 7.69 32.99
CA LEU A 223 6.87 8.95 33.15
C LEU A 223 7.30 9.72 34.41
N ALA A 224 7.55 9.02 35.52
CA ALA A 224 7.96 9.64 36.79
C ALA A 224 9.34 10.32 36.72
N ALA A 225 10.19 9.96 35.75
CA ALA A 225 11.52 10.55 35.56
C ALA A 225 11.55 11.56 34.41
N MET A 226 10.44 11.74 33.69
CA MET A 226 10.35 12.62 32.54
C MET A 226 10.13 14.06 33.00
N THR A 227 10.95 14.97 32.49
CA THR A 227 10.80 16.41 32.73
C THR A 227 9.80 17.02 31.76
N ASP A 228 9.24 18.18 32.12
CA ASP A 228 8.33 18.92 31.25
C ASP A 228 9.01 19.38 29.94
N ASP A 229 10.30 19.69 29.97
CA ASP A 229 11.06 20.06 28.78
C ASP A 229 11.25 18.87 27.83
N GLU A 230 11.57 17.69 28.36
CA GLU A 230 11.61 16.46 27.55
C GLU A 230 10.25 16.17 26.92
N TRP A 231 9.16 16.37 27.67
CA TRP A 231 7.81 16.23 27.13
C TRP A 231 7.55 17.18 25.97
N ARG A 232 7.80 18.48 26.18
CA ARG A 232 7.66 19.49 25.13
C ARG A 232 8.50 19.13 23.90
N ASN A 233 9.77 18.77 24.09
CA ASN A 233 10.67 18.42 23.01
C ASN A 233 10.18 17.22 22.19
N VAL A 234 9.65 16.17 22.84
CA VAL A 234 9.07 15.01 22.14
C VAL A 234 7.84 15.42 21.33
N MET A 235 6.93 16.19 21.93
CA MET A 235 5.73 16.68 21.24
C MET A 235 6.08 17.59 20.07
N ASP A 236 7.03 18.50 20.25
CA ASP A 236 7.42 19.48 19.23
C ASP A 236 8.15 18.83 18.06
N SER A 237 9.07 17.91 18.35
CA SER A 237 9.81 17.18 17.31
C SER A 237 8.95 16.18 16.54
N ASN A 238 8.03 15.46 17.19
CA ASN A 238 7.30 14.36 16.57
C ASN A 238 5.90 14.73 16.07
N LEU A 239 5.25 15.77 16.61
CA LEU A 239 3.88 16.14 16.26
C LEU A 239 3.76 17.59 15.79
N SER A 240 4.24 18.57 16.57
CA SER A 240 4.11 20.00 16.21
C SER A 240 4.82 20.31 14.89
N SER A 241 6.02 19.75 14.67
CA SER A 241 6.78 19.89 13.43
C SER A 241 6.00 19.43 12.19
N VAL A 242 5.30 18.29 12.30
CA VAL A 242 4.44 17.73 11.26
C VAL A 242 3.29 18.69 10.96
N HIS A 243 2.64 19.23 12.00
CA HIS A 243 1.60 20.23 11.85
C HIS A 243 2.09 21.48 11.12
N TYR A 244 3.24 22.04 11.51
CA TYR A 244 3.77 23.27 10.90
C TYR A 244 4.07 23.10 9.41
N LEU A 245 4.70 21.99 9.03
CA LEU A 245 5.03 21.69 7.64
C LEU A 245 3.79 21.35 6.81
N CYS A 246 2.84 20.57 7.36
CA CYS A 246 1.56 20.32 6.70
C CYS A 246 0.80 21.62 6.44
N ARG A 247 0.76 22.54 7.42
CA ARG A 247 0.12 23.86 7.26
C ARG A 247 0.76 24.67 6.13
N ALA A 248 2.08 24.68 6.05
CA ALA A 248 2.80 25.34 4.95
C ALA A 248 2.51 24.69 3.59
N ALA A 249 2.52 23.35 3.54
CA ALA A 249 2.29 22.59 2.31
C ALA A 249 0.86 22.74 1.77
N VAL A 250 -0.15 22.54 2.62
CA VAL A 250 -1.56 22.60 2.26
C VAL A 250 -1.91 23.93 1.60
N ALA A 251 -1.47 25.05 2.19
CA ALA A 251 -1.75 26.37 1.66
C ALA A 251 -1.29 26.54 0.19
N ARG A 252 -0.15 25.94 -0.17
CA ARG A 252 0.45 26.01 -1.51
C ARG A 252 -0.10 24.95 -2.45
N MET A 253 -0.25 23.72 -1.97
CA MET A 253 -0.80 22.59 -2.74
C MET A 253 -2.27 22.82 -3.14
N ARG A 254 -3.08 23.47 -2.29
CA ARG A 254 -4.47 23.85 -2.61
C ARG A 254 -4.56 24.75 -3.86
N GLN A 255 -3.60 25.66 -4.04
CA GLN A 255 -3.54 26.54 -5.22
C GLN A 255 -3.30 25.77 -6.51
N ARG A 256 -2.53 24.67 -6.43
CA ARG A 256 -2.17 23.80 -7.56
C ARG A 256 -3.15 22.63 -7.75
N LYS A 257 -4.04 22.39 -6.79
CA LYS A 257 -4.93 21.23 -6.70
C LYS A 257 -4.21 19.88 -6.81
N SER A 258 -3.00 19.81 -6.29
CA SER A 258 -2.16 18.62 -6.33
C SER A 258 -1.16 18.63 -5.19
N GLY A 259 -0.96 17.47 -4.57
CA GLY A 259 0.06 17.28 -3.54
C GLY A 259 0.09 15.87 -2.98
N ARG A 260 1.23 15.49 -2.42
CA ARG A 260 1.44 14.27 -1.63
C ARG A 260 2.07 14.65 -0.30
N ILE A 261 1.41 14.31 0.79
CA ILE A 261 1.96 14.45 2.15
C ILE A 261 2.09 13.05 2.74
N ILE A 262 3.31 12.67 3.09
CA ILE A 262 3.61 11.39 3.73
C ILE A 262 4.20 11.65 5.10
N ASN A 263 3.50 11.21 6.14
CA ASN A 263 3.94 11.35 7.52
C ASN A 263 4.57 10.05 8.00
N ILE A 264 5.72 10.12 8.69
CA ILE A 264 6.36 8.94 9.27
C ILE A 264 5.85 8.71 10.69
N GLY A 265 4.99 7.69 10.82
CA GLY A 265 4.38 7.24 12.06
C GLY A 265 5.20 6.17 12.77
N LEU A 266 4.48 5.23 13.38
CA LEU A 266 5.00 4.10 14.16
C LEU A 266 4.00 2.92 14.04
N SER A 267 4.47 1.70 13.77
CA SER A 267 3.60 0.51 13.50
C SER A 267 2.43 0.28 14.48
N PRO A 268 2.58 0.35 15.81
CA PRO A 268 1.48 0.25 16.80
C PRO A 268 0.31 1.22 16.71
N THR A 269 0.42 2.34 15.97
CA THR A 269 -0.51 3.47 16.18
C THR A 269 -1.97 3.14 15.89
N TYR A 270 -2.26 2.03 15.21
CA TYR A 270 -3.61 1.53 14.98
C TYR A 270 -4.27 0.89 16.20
N ALA A 271 -3.49 0.26 17.08
CA ALA A 271 -4.04 -0.52 18.18
C ALA A 271 -4.47 0.35 19.37
N ILE A 272 -4.09 1.64 19.37
CA ILE A 272 -4.26 2.59 20.50
C ILE A 272 -3.88 1.89 21.82
N ARG A 273 -2.66 1.37 21.88
CA ARG A 273 -2.12 0.68 23.07
C ARG A 273 -1.03 1.51 23.72
N GLY A 274 -1.06 1.50 25.05
CA GLY A 274 0.03 2.03 25.86
C GLY A 274 1.19 1.03 25.95
N ALA A 275 2.36 1.56 26.24
CA ALA A 275 3.53 0.77 26.59
C ALA A 275 4.36 1.55 27.62
N PRO A 276 5.01 0.84 28.56
CA PRO A 276 5.85 1.49 29.55
C PRO A 276 6.96 2.29 28.86
N ASN A 277 7.31 3.42 29.47
CA ASN A 277 8.46 4.25 29.14
C ASN A 277 8.42 4.95 27.76
N VAL A 278 7.35 4.83 26.98
CA VAL A 278 7.24 5.46 25.65
C VAL A 278 6.00 6.36 25.52
N ALA A 279 5.41 6.78 26.64
CA ALA A 279 4.12 7.48 26.67
C ALA A 279 4.09 8.70 25.73
N ALA A 280 5.02 9.65 25.90
CA ALA A 280 5.08 10.87 25.09
C ALA A 280 5.28 10.57 23.59
N TYR A 281 6.20 9.66 23.27
CA TYR A 281 6.50 9.27 21.89
C TYR A 281 5.29 8.59 21.22
N SER A 282 4.65 7.65 21.91
CA SER A 282 3.45 6.95 21.44
C SER A 282 2.27 7.91 21.25
N ILE A 283 2.08 8.87 22.16
CA ILE A 283 1.05 9.92 22.03
C ILE A 283 1.33 10.77 20.79
N ALA A 284 2.55 11.26 20.62
CA ALA A 284 2.92 12.09 19.47
C ALA A 284 2.73 11.33 18.15
N LYS A 285 3.24 10.10 18.02
CA LYS A 285 3.12 9.30 16.78
C LYS A 285 1.68 8.84 16.50
N THR A 286 0.86 8.61 17.52
CA THR A 286 -0.57 8.36 17.34
C THR A 286 -1.29 9.63 16.88
N GLY A 287 -0.91 10.79 17.45
CA GLY A 287 -1.36 12.11 16.99
C GLY A 287 -1.06 12.36 15.51
N VAL A 288 0.12 11.94 15.02
CA VAL A 288 0.46 12.01 13.59
C VAL A 288 -0.49 11.21 12.72
N LEU A 289 -0.90 10.00 13.15
CA LEU A 289 -1.87 9.20 12.41
C LEU A 289 -3.25 9.87 12.39
N ILE A 290 -3.69 10.45 13.51
CA ILE A 290 -4.95 11.19 13.57
C ILE A 290 -4.89 12.40 12.64
N LEU A 291 -3.83 13.23 12.74
CA LEU A 291 -3.60 14.38 11.87
C LEU A 291 -3.61 13.98 10.39
N THR A 292 -2.97 12.86 10.04
CA THR A 292 -2.96 12.33 8.67
C THR A 292 -4.38 12.09 8.15
N ARG A 293 -5.23 11.43 8.95
CA ARG A 293 -6.62 11.10 8.55
C ARG A 293 -7.51 12.33 8.48
N SER A 294 -7.34 13.27 9.42
CA SER A 294 -8.03 14.55 9.41
C SER A 294 -7.71 15.31 8.13
N LEU A 295 -6.42 15.50 7.81
CA LEU A 295 -5.99 16.19 6.60
C LEU A 295 -6.36 15.41 5.33
N ALA A 296 -6.33 14.09 5.33
CA ALA A 296 -6.78 13.30 4.19
C ALA A 296 -8.25 13.58 3.83
N THR A 297 -9.09 13.81 4.84
CA THR A 297 -10.51 14.11 4.66
C THR A 297 -10.70 15.57 4.25
N GLU A 298 -10.01 16.49 4.92
CA GLU A 298 -10.08 17.93 4.67
C GLU A 298 -9.55 18.30 3.27
N GLU A 299 -8.46 17.66 2.83
CA GLU A 299 -7.72 18.06 1.64
C GLU A 299 -8.03 17.27 0.36
N ALA A 300 -8.81 16.18 0.46
CA ALA A 300 -9.22 15.40 -0.71
C ALA A 300 -9.92 16.24 -1.80
N PRO A 301 -10.86 17.17 -1.49
CA PRO A 301 -11.47 18.05 -2.50
C PRO A 301 -10.47 18.96 -3.21
N HIS A 302 -9.27 19.14 -2.64
CA HIS A 302 -8.19 19.94 -3.18
C HIS A 302 -7.12 19.11 -3.92
N GLY A 303 -7.35 17.82 -4.16
CA GLY A 303 -6.42 16.95 -4.91
C GLY A 303 -5.13 16.61 -4.15
N ILE A 304 -5.12 16.79 -2.83
CA ILE A 304 -3.98 16.48 -1.98
C ILE A 304 -4.24 15.13 -1.30
N LEU A 305 -3.27 14.23 -1.42
CA LEU A 305 -3.33 12.91 -0.76
C LEU A 305 -2.41 12.91 0.46
N VAL A 306 -2.97 12.56 1.60
CA VAL A 306 -2.25 12.58 2.89
C VAL A 306 -2.26 11.18 3.48
N ASN A 307 -1.09 10.58 3.63
CA ASN A 307 -0.95 9.21 4.12
C ASN A 307 0.16 9.11 5.17
N CYS A 308 0.16 8.00 5.89
CA CYS A 308 1.18 7.68 6.87
C CYS A 308 1.92 6.40 6.47
N VAL A 309 3.22 6.37 6.72
CA VAL A 309 4.01 5.14 6.73
C VAL A 309 4.48 4.95 8.16
N SER A 310 4.19 3.80 8.74
CA SER A 310 4.47 3.47 10.13
C SER A 310 5.53 2.37 10.19
N PRO A 311 6.83 2.72 10.35
CA PRO A 311 7.87 1.74 10.51
C PRO A 311 7.72 0.95 11.82
N GLY A 312 8.14 -0.32 11.78
CA GLY A 312 8.37 -1.11 12.98
C GLY A 312 9.77 -0.92 13.54
N LEU A 313 10.41 -2.02 13.94
CA LEU A 313 11.80 -2.01 14.40
C LEU A 313 12.74 -2.03 13.19
N ILE A 314 13.40 -0.89 12.93
CA ILE A 314 14.31 -0.70 11.78
C ILE A 314 15.75 -0.68 12.28
N ASP A 315 16.65 -1.37 11.58
CA ASP A 315 18.08 -1.35 11.86
C ASP A 315 18.66 0.04 11.56
N ASN A 316 19.29 0.65 12.56
CA ASN A 316 19.94 1.95 12.43
C ASN A 316 21.45 1.83 12.16
N GLY A 317 21.99 0.62 12.10
CA GLY A 317 23.39 0.30 11.80
C GLY A 317 24.37 0.35 12.97
N TYR A 318 23.92 0.78 14.16
CA TYR A 318 24.80 1.00 15.32
C TYR A 318 24.24 0.46 16.64
N LEU A 319 23.21 -0.40 16.59
CA LEU A 319 22.65 -1.03 17.79
C LEU A 319 23.70 -1.97 18.44
N PRO A 320 23.91 -1.88 19.77
CA PRO A 320 24.63 -2.91 20.51
C PRO A 320 24.04 -4.31 20.27
N PRO A 321 24.87 -5.38 20.21
CA PRO A 321 24.41 -6.73 19.88
C PRO A 321 23.23 -7.21 20.73
N ALA A 322 23.27 -7.00 22.05
CA ALA A 322 22.21 -7.42 22.96
C ALA A 322 20.87 -6.70 22.69
N GLN A 323 20.92 -5.41 22.37
CA GLN A 323 19.74 -4.63 22.03
C GLN A 323 19.16 -5.08 20.68
N LYS A 324 20.03 -5.27 19.68
CA LYS A 324 19.64 -5.79 18.36
C LYS A 324 18.95 -7.14 18.47
N GLU A 325 19.56 -8.10 19.14
CA GLU A 325 19.00 -9.44 19.33
C GLU A 325 17.66 -9.39 20.09
N TRP A 326 17.55 -8.53 21.11
CA TRP A 326 16.30 -8.32 21.84
C TRP A 326 15.19 -7.75 20.96
N MET A 327 15.52 -6.84 20.04
CA MET A 327 14.57 -6.27 19.09
C MET A 327 14.17 -7.30 18.03
N GLU A 328 15.12 -8.06 17.47
CA GLU A 328 14.87 -9.06 16.42
C GLU A 328 13.91 -10.17 16.88
N ARG A 329 14.07 -10.67 18.11
CA ARG A 329 13.17 -11.69 18.69
C ARG A 329 11.71 -11.25 18.78
N ARG A 330 11.43 -9.95 18.69
CA ARG A 330 10.07 -9.41 18.74
C ARG A 330 9.46 -9.23 17.36
N VAL A 331 10.24 -9.33 16.29
CA VAL A 331 9.74 -9.22 14.93
C VAL A 331 9.39 -10.63 14.43
N PRO A 332 8.14 -10.92 14.06
CA PRO A 332 7.76 -12.24 13.52
C PRO A 332 8.57 -12.67 12.29
N MET A 333 9.00 -11.73 11.44
CA MET A 333 9.94 -12.01 10.34
C MET A 333 11.37 -12.36 10.78
N GLY A 334 11.67 -12.36 12.08
CA GLY A 334 12.95 -12.78 12.65
C GLY A 334 14.13 -11.83 12.40
N ARG A 335 13.88 -10.61 11.92
CA ARG A 335 14.92 -9.60 11.64
C ARG A 335 14.40 -8.19 11.79
N LEU A 336 15.31 -7.23 11.96
CA LEU A 336 14.98 -5.82 11.82
C LEU A 336 14.69 -5.47 10.35
N GLY A 337 13.84 -4.47 10.16
CA GLY A 337 13.60 -3.86 8.85
C GLY A 337 14.77 -2.99 8.40
N ARG A 338 14.86 -2.74 7.10
CA ARG A 338 15.84 -1.81 6.51
C ARG A 338 15.18 -0.48 6.20
N ALA A 339 15.95 0.61 6.30
CA ALA A 339 15.49 1.94 5.92
C ALA A 339 14.96 2.00 4.46
N SER A 340 15.55 1.21 3.55
CA SER A 340 15.09 1.09 2.16
C SER A 340 13.68 0.50 2.03
N GLU A 341 13.28 -0.41 2.92
CA GLU A 341 11.94 -1.03 2.90
C GLU A 341 10.86 -0.01 3.30
N VAL A 342 11.19 0.93 4.19
CA VAL A 342 10.34 2.08 4.50
C VAL A 342 10.28 3.04 3.31
N ALA A 343 11.44 3.31 2.69
CA ALA A 343 11.53 4.19 1.54
C ALA A 343 10.69 3.71 0.34
N ASP A 344 10.60 2.39 0.12
CA ASP A 344 9.75 1.79 -0.91
C ASP A 344 8.26 2.09 -0.71
N ALA A 345 7.78 2.02 0.54
CA ALA A 345 6.39 2.35 0.87
C ALA A 345 6.10 3.84 0.68
N VAL A 346 7.03 4.71 1.08
CA VAL A 346 6.93 6.17 0.86
C VAL A 346 6.89 6.49 -0.63
N ALA A 347 7.77 5.88 -1.42
CA ALA A 347 7.84 6.10 -2.86
C ALA A 347 6.56 5.65 -3.58
N PHE A 348 5.98 4.51 -3.18
CA PHE A 348 4.67 4.09 -3.65
C PHE A 348 3.59 5.17 -3.38
N LEU A 349 3.50 5.66 -2.15
CA LEU A 349 2.51 6.69 -1.76
C LEU A 349 2.75 8.06 -2.43
N ALA A 350 4.00 8.37 -2.79
CA ALA A 350 4.34 9.58 -3.53
C ALA A 350 4.01 9.49 -5.03
N SER A 351 3.90 8.28 -5.57
CA SER A 351 3.65 8.01 -7.00
C SER A 351 2.17 8.14 -7.38
N ASP A 352 1.89 8.15 -8.69
CA ASP A 352 0.51 8.11 -9.20
C ASP A 352 -0.15 6.73 -9.09
N ARG A 353 0.62 5.70 -8.76
CA ARG A 353 0.07 4.37 -8.43
C ARG A 353 -0.76 4.39 -7.14
N ALA A 354 -0.54 5.40 -6.30
CA ALA A 354 -1.30 5.64 -5.08
C ALA A 354 -2.33 6.78 -5.25
N SER A 355 -2.74 7.11 -6.49
CA SER A 355 -3.63 8.24 -6.79
C SER A 355 -5.00 8.21 -6.11
N TYR A 356 -5.41 7.05 -5.56
CA TYR A 356 -6.65 6.88 -4.80
C TYR A 356 -6.41 6.46 -3.34
N VAL A 357 -5.16 6.52 -2.86
CA VAL A 357 -4.81 6.20 -1.48
C VAL A 357 -4.69 7.50 -0.71
N SER A 358 -5.60 7.75 0.23
CA SER A 358 -5.55 8.89 1.16
C SER A 358 -6.12 8.47 2.52
N GLY A 359 -5.51 8.94 3.60
CA GLY A 359 -5.85 8.59 4.98
C GLY A 359 -5.36 7.21 5.40
N ALA A 360 -4.62 6.52 4.53
CA ALA A 360 -4.07 5.20 4.81
C ALA A 360 -2.87 5.31 5.75
N ASN A 361 -2.62 4.25 6.51
CA ASN A 361 -1.35 4.05 7.20
C ASN A 361 -0.77 2.68 6.83
N ILE A 362 0.40 2.69 6.19
CA ILE A 362 1.11 1.48 5.77
C ILE A 362 2.12 1.09 6.85
N ALA A 363 1.88 -0.03 7.52
CA ALA A 363 2.83 -0.59 8.47
C ALA A 363 3.97 -1.31 7.74
N VAL A 364 5.21 -0.87 7.95
CA VAL A 364 6.43 -1.52 7.44
C VAL A 364 7.18 -2.09 8.63
N ALA A 365 6.70 -3.24 9.11
CA ALA A 365 7.07 -3.72 10.45
C ALA A 365 7.40 -5.21 10.55
N GLY A 366 7.38 -5.95 9.43
CA GLY A 366 7.69 -7.38 9.45
C GLY A 366 6.79 -8.22 10.38
N GLY A 367 5.53 -7.81 10.51
CA GLY A 367 4.55 -8.40 11.43
C GLY A 367 4.65 -7.91 12.87
N TRP A 368 5.59 -7.02 13.20
CA TRP A 368 5.73 -6.51 14.55
C TRP A 368 4.53 -5.63 14.96
N ASP A 369 3.88 -6.04 16.04
CA ASP A 369 2.86 -5.30 16.78
C ASP A 369 3.17 -5.38 18.29
N TRP A 370 2.56 -4.49 19.09
CA TRP A 370 2.70 -4.41 20.55
C TRP A 370 1.80 -5.40 21.29
N THR A 371 1.12 -6.30 20.59
CA THR A 371 0.14 -7.23 21.18
C THR A 371 0.75 -8.20 22.19
N ASP A 372 2.04 -8.52 22.06
CA ASP A 372 2.72 -9.55 22.87
C ASP A 372 3.75 -9.00 23.88
N ARG A 373 3.68 -7.70 24.25
CA ARG A 373 4.50 -7.19 25.36
C ARG A 373 3.78 -7.37 26.69
N GLY A 374 4.48 -7.94 27.67
CA GLY A 374 4.08 -7.85 29.07
C GLY A 374 3.90 -6.39 29.49
N THR A 375 2.93 -6.13 30.36
CA THR A 375 2.64 -4.79 30.90
C THR A 375 3.62 -4.35 32.00
N GLU A 376 4.62 -5.19 32.30
CA GLU A 376 5.61 -4.96 33.33
C GLU A 376 6.68 -3.96 32.86
N HIS A 377 7.10 -3.10 33.79
CA HIS A 377 8.31 -2.29 33.66
C HIS A 377 9.52 -3.23 33.77
N ASP A 378 9.86 -3.88 32.66
CA ASP A 378 10.98 -4.81 32.60
C ASP A 378 12.29 -4.05 32.82
N ARG A 379 12.85 -4.13 34.05
CA ARG A 379 14.13 -3.49 34.41
C ARG A 379 15.24 -3.84 33.42
N ARG A 380 15.26 -5.08 32.91
CA ARG A 380 16.26 -5.50 31.91
C ARG A 380 16.13 -4.69 30.61
N VAL A 381 14.93 -4.24 30.26
CA VAL A 381 14.69 -3.36 29.11
C VAL A 381 15.10 -1.93 29.44
N GLU A 382 14.85 -1.45 30.66
CA GLU A 382 15.35 -0.14 31.08
C GLU A 382 16.89 -0.08 31.00
N ASP A 383 17.58 -1.08 31.53
CA ASP A 383 19.04 -1.20 31.49
C ASP A 383 19.58 -1.22 30.04
N LEU A 384 18.87 -1.90 29.13
CA LEU A 384 19.24 -2.00 27.72
C LEU A 384 19.13 -0.69 26.94
N PHE A 385 18.26 0.23 27.37
CA PHE A 385 17.91 1.43 26.59
C PHE A 385 18.30 2.75 27.26
N ILE A 386 18.36 2.80 28.59
CA ILE A 386 18.63 4.02 29.36
C ILE A 386 20.08 4.02 29.84
N GLY A 387 20.65 2.86 30.19
CA GLY A 387 21.96 2.74 30.83
C GLY A 387 21.95 3.38 32.24
N HIS A 388 22.54 2.72 33.23
CA HIS A 388 22.76 3.38 34.52
C HIS A 388 24.04 4.22 34.44
N GLU A 389 23.93 5.53 34.67
CA GLU A 389 24.90 6.14 35.56
C GLU A 389 24.50 5.65 36.96
N GLU A 390 25.34 4.83 37.59
CA GLU A 390 25.15 4.50 39.01
C GLU A 390 25.10 5.82 39.81
N PRO A 391 24.22 5.93 40.82
CA PRO A 391 24.10 7.13 41.64
C PRO A 391 25.36 7.49 42.41
#